data_AF-A0A4R5CY09-F1
#
_entry.id   AF-A0A4R5CY09-F1
#
_cell.length_a   1.000
_cell.length_b   1.000
_cell.length_c   1.000
_cell.angle_alpha   90.00
_cell.angle_beta   90.00
_cell.angle_gamma   90.00
#
_symmetry.space_group_name_H-M   'P 1'
#
loop_
_entity.id
_entity.type
_entity.pdbx_description
1 polymer ?
#
loop_
_entity_poly.entity_id
_entity_poly.type
_entity_poly.pdbx_seq_one_letter_code
_entity_poly.pdbx_strand_id
1 'polypeptide(L)' 'MPRYVRVKSPTTKHEFDVPETDPRLKRGLLTRIKDDRYPPVDRPRRAKHFIPRKQAAVAVEIPKEPTDG' A
#
# COMPACT_ATOMS: atom_id res chain seq x y z
N MET A 1 -6.18 -27.16 4.44
CA MET A 1 -6.92 -26.02 3.85
C MET A 1 -5.91 -25.10 3.16
N PRO A 2 -6.22 -24.56 1.96
CA PRO A 2 -5.33 -23.58 1.32
C PRO A 2 -5.18 -22.36 2.24
N ARG A 3 -3.95 -21.99 2.54
CA ARG A 3 -3.64 -20.80 3.34
C ARG A 3 -3.41 -19.62 2.41
N TYR A 4 -3.96 -18.48 2.77
CA TYR A 4 -3.81 -17.22 2.06
C TYR A 4 -2.89 -16.28 2.84
N VAL A 5 -1.93 -15.68 2.15
CA VAL A 5 -0.95 -14.74 2.70
C VAL A 5 -1.22 -13.33 2.19
N ARG A 6 -1.00 -12.32 3.04
CA ARG A 6 -1.11 -10.91 2.64
C ARG A 6 0.13 -10.53 1.84
N VAL A 7 -0.09 -9.98 0.65
CA VAL A 7 0.99 -9.53 -0.22
C VAL A 7 0.79 -8.08 -0.63
N LYS A 8 1.88 -7.45 -1.06
CA LYS A 8 1.89 -6.15 -1.72
C LYS A 8 2.45 -6.29 -3.13
N SER A 9 1.77 -5.72 -4.11
CA SER A 9 2.31 -5.58 -5.46
C SER A 9 3.32 -4.41 -5.50
N PRO A 10 4.55 -4.60 -5.99
CA PRO A 10 5.54 -3.53 -6.08
C PRO A 10 5.16 -2.47 -7.12
N THR A 11 4.39 -2.83 -8.15
CA THR A 11 3.98 -1.94 -9.25
C THR A 11 2.77 -1.09 -8.87
N THR A 12 1.68 -1.71 -8.42
CA THR A 12 0.43 -1.00 -8.09
C THR A 12 0.35 -0.54 -6.64
N LYS A 13 1.26 -1.01 -5.77
CA LYS A 13 1.25 -0.81 -4.32
C LYS A 13 0.00 -1.36 -3.61
N HIS A 14 -0.87 -2.09 -4.32
CA HIS A 14 -2.06 -2.72 -3.75
C HIS A 14 -1.69 -3.84 -2.79
N GLU A 15 -2.47 -3.98 -1.72
CA GLU A 15 -2.36 -5.08 -0.78
C GLU A 15 -3.55 -6.02 -0.94
N PHE A 16 -3.30 -7.32 -1.10
CA PHE A 16 -4.35 -8.33 -1.27
C PHE A 16 -3.87 -9.70 -0.79
N ASP A 17 -4.78 -10.66 -0.74
CA ASP A 17 -4.47 -12.01 -0.28
C ASP A 17 -4.35 -12.95 -1.47
N VAL A 18 -3.32 -13.80 -1.45
CA VAL A 18 -3.09 -14.85 -2.46
C VAL A 18 -2.83 -16.19 -1.79
N PRO A 19 -3.09 -17.32 -2.45
CA PRO A 19 -2.67 -18.63 -1.95
C PRO A 19 -1.17 -18.62 -1.64
N GLU A 20 -0.77 -19.27 -0.55
CA GLU A 20 0.64 -19.38 -0.16
C GLU A 20 1.50 -20.04 -1.25
N THR A 21 0.87 -20.89 -2.08
CA THR A 21 1.46 -21.60 -3.21
C THR A 21 1.51 -20.80 -4.51
N ASP A 22 1.08 -19.52 -4.51
CA ASP A 22 1.00 -18.71 -5.72
C ASP A 22 2.39 -18.59 -6.40
N PRO A 23 2.52 -18.95 -7.69
CA PRO A 23 3.80 -18.93 -8.40
C PRO A 23 4.42 -17.53 -8.52
N ARG A 24 3.61 -16.47 -8.40
CA ARG A 24 4.08 -15.08 -8.43
C ARG A 24 4.93 -14.72 -7.22
N LEU A 25 4.75 -15.40 -6.09
CA LEU A 25 5.62 -15.27 -4.91
C LEU A 25 7.03 -15.77 -5.22
N LYS A 26 7.16 -16.95 -5.85
CA LYS A 26 8.45 -17.53 -6.24
C LYS A 26 9.18 -16.69 -7.29
N ARG A 27 8.43 -16.00 -8.15
CA ARG A 27 8.96 -15.10 -9.19
C ARG A 27 9.31 -13.70 -8.67
N GLY A 28 9.11 -13.42 -7.38
CA GLY A 28 9.38 -12.10 -6.80
C GLY A 28 8.44 -10.99 -7.29
N LEU A 29 7.33 -11.33 -7.95
CA LEU A 29 6.36 -10.35 -8.47
C LEU A 29 5.45 -9.79 -7.37
N LEU A 30 5.42 -10.43 -6.20
CA LEU A 30 4.64 -10.07 -5.03
C LEU A 30 5.51 -10.20 -3.78
N THR A 31 5.41 -9.24 -2.88
CA THR A 31 6.14 -9.26 -1.60
C THR A 31 5.17 -9.62 -0.48
N ARG A 32 5.50 -10.63 0.33
CA ARG A 32 4.76 -10.90 1.58
C ARG A 32 4.89 -9.71 2.50
N ILE A 33 3.80 -9.31 3.14
CA ILE A 33 3.80 -8.18 4.05
C ILE A 33 3.05 -8.51 5.33
N LYS A 34 3.54 -7.92 6.42
CA LYS A 34 2.84 -7.89 7.71
C LYS A 34 2.54 -9.30 8.24
N ASP A 35 3.46 -10.24 8.07
CA ASP A 35 3.26 -11.65 8.47
C ASP A 35 2.87 -11.78 9.96
N ASP A 36 3.45 -10.96 10.85
CA ASP A 36 3.07 -10.92 12.28
C ASP A 36 1.66 -10.39 12.55
N ARG A 37 1.20 -9.42 11.74
CA ARG A 37 -0.10 -8.75 11.91
C ARG A 37 -1.22 -9.44 11.13
N TYR A 38 -0.85 -10.20 10.11
CA TYR A 38 -1.74 -10.83 9.15
C TYR A 38 -1.28 -12.26 8.89
N PRO A 39 -1.46 -13.15 9.89
CA PRO A 39 -1.07 -14.55 9.74
C PRO A 39 -1.82 -15.20 8.57
N PRO A 40 -1.31 -16.35 8.07
CA PRO A 40 -1.99 -17.09 7.02
C PRO A 40 -3.41 -17.49 7.45
N VAL A 41 -4.39 -17.20 6.60
CA VAL A 41 -5.81 -17.45 6.86
C VAL A 41 -6.39 -18.45 5.87
N ASP A 42 -7.47 -19.11 6.24
CA ASP A 42 -8.22 -20.08 5.42
C ASP A 42 -9.10 -19.43 4.35
N ARG A 43 -9.39 -18.13 4.50
CA ARG A 43 -10.18 -17.33 3.54
C ARG A 43 -9.48 -16.01 3.21
N PRO A 44 -9.48 -15.55 1.95
CA PRO A 44 -8.80 -14.31 1.57
C PRO A 44 -9.48 -13.07 2.16
N ARG A 45 -8.68 -12.13 2.68
CA ARG A 45 -9.16 -10.81 3.12
C ARG A 45 -9.39 -9.90 1.92
N ARG A 46 -10.24 -8.87 2.12
CA ARG A 46 -10.50 -7.83 1.11
C ARG A 46 -9.21 -7.13 0.65
N ALA A 47 -9.12 -6.85 -0.64
CA ALA A 47 -8.05 -6.05 -1.21
C ALA A 47 -8.10 -4.62 -0.67
N LYS A 48 -6.93 -4.04 -0.42
CA LYS A 48 -6.75 -2.62 -0.07
C LYS A 48 -6.11 -1.93 -1.27
N HIS A 49 -6.89 -1.05 -1.89
CA HIS A 49 -6.43 -0.20 -2.98
C HIS A 49 -5.51 0.90 -2.46
N PHE A 50 -4.50 1.25 -3.26
CA PHE A 50 -3.65 2.38 -2.98
C PHE A 50 -4.25 3.60 -3.67
N ILE A 51 -4.66 4.59 -2.87
CA ILE A 51 -5.13 5.89 -3.38
C ILE A 51 -3.95 6.86 -3.23
N PRO A 52 -3.33 7.32 -4.33
CA PRO A 52 -2.30 8.35 -4.24
C PRO A 52 -2.94 9.62 -3.67
N ARG A 53 -2.43 10.10 -2.54
CA ARG A 53 -2.84 11.41 -2.01
C ARG A 53 -2.30 12.47 -2.97
N LYS A 54 -3.18 13.26 -3.59
CA LYS A 54 -2.77 14.53 -4.20
C LYS A 54 -2.13 15.36 -3.09
N GLN A 55 -0.86 15.73 -3.25
CA GLN A 55 -0.24 16.71 -2.36
C GLN A 55 -1.04 18.00 -2.49
N ALA A 56 -1.63 18.47 -1.39
CA ALA A 56 -2.21 19.81 -1.36
C ALA A 56 -1.06 20.79 -1.61
N ALA A 57 -1.21 21.67 -2.60
CA ALA A 57 -0.26 22.74 -2.84
C ALA A 57 -0.10 23.54 -1.55
N VAL A 58 1.12 23.57 -1.00
CA VAL A 58 1.45 24.43 0.13
C VAL A 58 1.28 25.87 -0.39
N ALA A 59 0.29 26.58 0.14
CA ALA A 59 0.15 28.01 -0.12
C ALA A 59 1.39 28.69 0.47
N VAL A 60 2.30 29.14 -0.41
CA VAL A 60 3.40 29.99 -0.01
C VAL A 60 2.77 31.35 0.34
N GLU A 61 2.71 31.66 1.63
CA GLU A 61 2.34 33.00 2.10
C GLU A 61 3.35 34.00 1.55
N ILE A 62 2.91 34.84 0.62
CA ILE A 62 3.71 35.95 0.11
C ILE A 62 3.80 36.98 1.25
N PRO A 63 4.99 37.32 1.77
CA PRO A 63 5.11 38.35 2.78
C PRO A 63 4.69 39.69 2.18
N LYS A 64 3.71 40.36 2.81
CA LYS A 64 3.35 41.74 2.48
C LYS A 64 4.43 42.66 3.04
N GLU A 65 5.06 43.44 2.16
CA GLU A 65 5.97 44.51 2.58
C GLU A 65 5.24 45.52 3.48
N PRO A 66 5.87 45.99 4.57
CA PRO A 66 5.30 47.07 5.38
C PRO A 66 5.38 48.37 4.57
N THR A 67 4.23 48.99 4.36
CA THR A 67 4.17 50.36 3.83
C THR A 67 4.40 51.31 5.00
N ASP A 68 5.56 51.96 5.04
CA ASP A 68 5.85 53.05 5.98
C ASP A 68 4.92 54.25 5.70
N GLY A 69 4.40 54.84 6.77
CA GLY A 69 3.49 55.99 6.77
C GLY A 69 4.19 57.33 6.91
#